data_AF-V9XQC5-F1
#
_entry.id   AF-V9XQC5-F1
#
_cell.length_a   1.000
_cell.length_b   1.000
_cell.length_c   1.000
_cell.angle_alpha   90.00
_cell.angle_beta   90.00
_cell.angle_gamma   90.00
#
_symmetry.space_group_name_H-M   'P 1'
#
loop_
_entity.id
_entity.type
_entity.pdbx_description
1 polymer ?
#
loop_
_entity_poly.entity_id
_entity_poly.type
_entity_poly.pdbx_seq_one_letter_code
_entity_poly.pdbx_strand_id
1 'polypeptide(L)'
;MSGIPEPTRPTPRRARNTFAQAKESLAADDAISATPVPVAQQAGATPAPVAQQAAPAPKKRKVATTDILLSVSEELKERMVATLEHTRPRTGITSQQQFIRIAIEQLCKRLESDFNNGEAFPPPAQGVNL
;
A
#
# COMPACT_ATOMS: atom_id res chain seq x y z
N MET A 1 15.82 41.89 -39.52
CA MET A 1 16.65 41.47 -38.36
C MET A 1 15.76 41.31 -37.14
N SER A 2 15.54 40.08 -36.68
CA SER A 2 15.05 39.77 -35.31
C SER A 2 15.29 38.29 -35.08
N GLY A 3 16.36 37.98 -34.34
CA GLY A 3 16.73 36.62 -33.94
C GLY A 3 15.92 36.20 -32.71
N ILE A 4 15.33 35.03 -32.77
CA ILE A 4 14.67 34.39 -31.62
C ILE A 4 15.79 33.82 -30.74
N PRO A 5 15.89 34.17 -29.45
CA PRO A 5 16.89 33.55 -28.58
C PRO A 5 16.55 32.09 -28.29
N GLU A 6 17.55 31.23 -28.44
CA GLU A 6 17.50 29.79 -28.26
C GLU A 6 17.32 29.42 -26.76
N PRO A 7 16.42 28.48 -26.39
CA PRO A 7 16.25 28.07 -25.00
C PRO A 7 17.39 27.15 -24.53
N THR A 8 18.12 27.57 -23.50
CA THR A 8 19.19 26.78 -22.87
C THR A 8 18.66 25.51 -22.20
N ARG A 9 19.25 24.35 -22.52
CA ARG A 9 19.00 23.07 -21.83
C ARG A 9 19.56 23.07 -20.40
N PRO A 10 18.82 22.54 -19.42
CA PRO A 10 19.37 22.33 -18.08
C PRO A 10 20.38 21.18 -18.06
N THR A 11 21.45 21.36 -17.29
CA THR A 11 22.56 20.41 -17.08
C THR A 11 22.11 19.19 -16.26
N PRO A 12 22.71 18.00 -16.50
CA PRO A 12 22.35 16.78 -15.76
C PRO A 12 22.84 16.87 -14.31
N ARG A 13 21.94 16.66 -13.35
CA ARG A 13 22.28 16.50 -11.93
C ARG A 13 22.96 15.14 -11.70
N ARG A 14 24.14 15.18 -11.09
CA ARG A 14 24.93 14.03 -10.64
C ARG A 14 24.09 13.12 -9.73
N ALA A 15 23.99 11.84 -10.09
CA ALA A 15 23.30 10.83 -9.30
C ALA A 15 24.03 10.60 -7.96
N ARG A 16 23.32 10.74 -6.84
CA ARG A 16 23.82 10.42 -5.50
C ARG A 16 23.37 8.99 -5.20
N ASN A 17 24.31 8.04 -5.21
CA ASN A 17 24.03 6.62 -5.03
C ASN A 17 23.68 6.31 -3.57
N THR A 18 22.39 6.18 -3.27
CA THR A 18 21.83 5.88 -1.95
C THR A 18 22.22 4.49 -1.40
N PHE A 19 22.62 3.56 -2.29
CA PHE A 19 22.95 2.18 -1.91
C PHE A 19 24.30 2.02 -1.18
N ALA A 20 25.22 2.99 -1.27
CA ALA A 20 26.51 2.91 -0.59
C ALA A 20 26.39 3.16 0.94
N GLN A 21 25.43 3.97 1.38
CA GLN A 21 25.31 4.36 2.80
C GLN A 21 24.75 3.25 3.70
N ALA A 22 24.05 2.25 3.16
CA ALA A 22 23.48 1.17 3.97
C ALA A 22 24.52 0.13 4.45
N LYS A 23 25.72 0.10 3.87
CA LYS A 23 26.75 -0.89 4.21
C LYS A 23 27.65 -0.45 5.38
N GLU A 24 27.73 0.84 5.68
CA GLU A 24 28.60 1.37 6.75
C GLU A 24 27.97 1.31 8.16
N SER A 25 26.65 1.19 8.28
CA SER A 25 25.97 1.25 9.59
C SER A 25 25.91 -0.07 10.37
N LEU A 26 26.56 -1.14 9.92
CA LEU A 26 26.50 -2.48 10.52
C LEU A 26 27.82 -2.97 11.15
N ALA A 27 28.85 -2.14 11.19
CA ALA A 27 30.21 -2.55 11.59
C ALA A 27 30.74 -1.92 12.89
N ALA A 28 29.93 -1.23 13.69
CA ALA A 28 30.45 -0.37 14.77
C ALA A 28 29.73 -0.46 16.12
N ASP A 29 29.23 -1.63 16.54
CA ASP A 29 28.77 -1.82 17.93
C ASP A 29 28.99 -3.27 18.40
N ASP A 30 30.26 -3.65 18.54
CA ASP A 30 30.67 -4.80 19.32
C ASP A 30 31.93 -4.43 20.12
N ALA A 31 31.94 -4.83 21.40
CA ALA A 31 32.99 -4.67 22.41
C ALA A 31 33.03 -3.36 23.22
N ILE A 32 32.44 -3.37 24.43
CA ILE A 32 33.21 -3.22 25.70
C ILE A 32 32.49 -3.96 26.87
N SER A 33 33.24 -4.80 27.57
CA SER A 33 32.89 -5.62 28.74
C SER A 33 32.94 -4.88 30.10
N ALA A 34 32.23 -5.48 31.08
CA ALA A 34 32.59 -5.69 32.50
C ALA A 34 32.12 -4.70 33.63
N THR A 35 31.57 -5.34 34.68
CA THR A 35 30.93 -5.00 35.98
C THR A 35 31.87 -4.31 37.03
N PRO A 36 31.45 -3.78 38.23
CA PRO A 36 30.51 -4.36 39.22
C PRO A 36 29.60 -3.41 40.06
N VAL A 37 28.79 -4.03 40.93
CA VAL A 37 27.73 -3.52 41.84
C VAL A 37 28.31 -3.03 43.19
N PRO A 38 27.65 -2.08 43.90
CA PRO A 38 27.37 -2.29 45.32
C PRO A 38 25.92 -1.94 45.76
N VAL A 39 25.64 -2.27 47.03
CA VAL A 39 24.35 -2.67 47.63
C VAL A 39 23.65 -1.57 48.45
N ALA A 40 22.31 -1.68 48.55
CA ALA A 40 21.37 -1.32 49.65
C ALA A 40 20.70 0.07 49.79
N GLN A 41 19.36 -0.03 49.88
CA GLN A 41 18.43 0.47 50.91
C GLN A 41 17.47 1.67 50.63
N GLN A 42 16.18 1.30 50.72
CA GLN A 42 15.03 1.98 51.35
C GLN A 42 14.19 3.02 50.60
N ALA A 43 12.99 2.54 50.21
CA ALA A 43 11.67 3.02 50.62
C ALA A 43 11.48 4.53 50.85
N GLY A 44 10.76 5.17 49.91
CA GLY A 44 10.10 6.46 50.10
C GLY A 44 8.87 6.52 49.19
N ALA A 45 7.70 6.67 49.80
CA ALA A 45 6.39 6.64 49.15
C ALA A 45 6.11 7.87 48.27
N THR A 46 5.60 7.66 47.06
CA THR A 46 4.55 8.52 46.45
C THR A 46 3.93 7.81 45.23
N PRO A 47 2.67 7.37 45.26
CA PRO A 47 1.96 7.07 44.02
C PRO A 47 1.57 8.41 43.37
N ALA A 48 2.32 8.80 42.35
CA ALA A 48 1.90 9.84 41.41
C ALA A 48 0.61 9.38 40.69
N PRO A 49 -0.31 10.30 40.36
CA PRO A 49 -1.60 9.94 39.78
C PRO A 49 -1.37 9.29 38.42
N VAL A 50 -2.09 8.20 38.18
CA VAL A 50 -2.17 7.53 36.89
C VAL A 50 -2.65 8.55 35.86
N ALA A 51 -1.72 9.10 35.08
CA ALA A 51 -2.06 9.82 33.87
C ALA A 51 -2.78 8.80 32.98
N GLN A 52 -4.11 8.96 32.89
CA GLN A 52 -4.92 8.27 31.90
C GLN A 52 -4.34 8.63 30.54
N GLN A 53 -3.55 7.70 29.99
CA GLN A 53 -3.19 7.72 28.58
C GLN A 53 -4.52 7.75 27.82
N ALA A 54 -4.81 8.90 27.22
CA ALA A 54 -5.90 9.06 26.29
C ALA A 54 -5.80 7.92 25.28
N ALA A 55 -6.88 7.14 25.17
CA ALA A 55 -6.99 6.06 24.22
C ALA A 55 -6.59 6.59 22.82
N PRO A 56 -5.72 5.89 22.07
CA PRO A 56 -5.39 6.32 20.72
C PRO A 56 -6.69 6.36 19.91
N ALA A 57 -6.96 7.53 19.33
CA ALA A 57 -8.13 7.77 18.49
C ALA A 57 -8.30 6.64 17.44
N PRO A 58 -9.55 6.23 17.13
CA PRO A 58 -9.79 5.08 16.28
C PRO A 58 -9.21 5.32 14.88
N LYS A 59 -8.17 4.56 14.55
CA LYS A 59 -7.60 4.52 13.20
C LYS A 59 -8.73 4.12 12.23
N LYS A 60 -9.02 4.99 11.26
CA LYS A 60 -10.01 4.76 10.20
C LYS A 60 -9.84 3.34 9.66
N ARG A 61 -10.84 2.49 9.89
CA ARG A 61 -10.78 1.08 9.47
C ARG A 61 -10.66 1.05 7.95
N LYS A 62 -9.56 0.48 7.45
CA LYS A 62 -9.44 0.12 6.04
C LYS A 62 -10.56 -0.89 5.74
N VAL A 63 -11.26 -0.70 4.62
CA VAL A 63 -12.28 -1.65 4.15
C VAL A 63 -11.64 -3.04 4.10
N ALA A 64 -12.33 -4.04 4.63
CA ALA A 64 -11.85 -5.42 4.60
C ALA A 64 -11.84 -5.90 3.14
N THR A 65 -10.72 -6.47 2.70
CA THR A 65 -10.55 -7.06 1.36
C THR A 65 -10.16 -8.52 1.51
N THR A 66 -10.76 -9.39 0.71
CA THR A 66 -10.40 -10.80 0.62
C THR A 66 -9.79 -11.07 -0.75
N ASP A 67 -8.64 -11.73 -0.78
CA ASP A 67 -7.99 -12.13 -2.02
C ASP A 67 -8.55 -13.46 -2.52
N ILE A 68 -8.75 -13.56 -3.84
CA ILE A 68 -9.18 -14.78 -4.52
C ILE A 68 -8.12 -15.18 -5.56
N LEU A 69 -7.85 -16.48 -5.67
CA LEU A 69 -7.07 -17.03 -6.77
C LEU A 69 -8.01 -17.32 -7.94
N LEU A 70 -7.67 -16.79 -9.12
CA LEU A 70 -8.49 -16.91 -10.32
C LEU A 70 -7.68 -17.52 -11.46
N SER A 71 -8.15 -18.66 -11.97
CA SER A 71 -7.65 -19.26 -13.21
C SER A 71 -8.37 -18.65 -14.40
N VAL A 72 -7.61 -18.19 -15.41
CA VAL A 72 -8.13 -17.69 -16.69
C VAL A 72 -7.38 -18.37 -17.83
N SER A 73 -7.97 -18.44 -19.03
CA SER A 73 -7.27 -18.95 -20.20
C SER A 73 -6.06 -18.07 -20.54
N GLU A 74 -5.01 -18.67 -21.09
CA GLU A 74 -3.80 -17.96 -21.52
C GLU A 74 -4.14 -16.85 -22.51
N GLU A 75 -5.00 -17.13 -23.49
CA GLU A 75 -5.47 -16.15 -24.46
C GLU A 75 -6.17 -14.95 -23.78
N LEU A 76 -7.00 -15.19 -22.77
CA LEU A 76 -7.67 -14.09 -22.06
C LEU A 76 -6.66 -13.26 -21.25
N LYS A 77 -5.68 -13.91 -20.64
CA LYS A 77 -4.59 -13.24 -19.92
C LYS A 77 -3.77 -12.36 -20.86
N GLU A 78 -3.38 -12.87 -22.02
CA GLU A 78 -2.63 -12.12 -23.02
C GLU A 78 -3.41 -10.90 -23.51
N ARG A 79 -4.70 -11.07 -23.83
CA ARG A 79 -5.57 -9.94 -24.22
C ARG A 79 -5.71 -8.90 -23.11
N MET A 80 -5.83 -9.33 -21.84
CA MET A 80 -5.89 -8.42 -20.70
C MET A 80 -4.60 -7.60 -20.59
N VAL A 81 -3.43 -8.25 -20.65
CA VAL A 81 -2.13 -7.57 -20.58
C VAL A 81 -1.94 -6.60 -21.75
N ALA A 82 -2.26 -7.04 -22.97
CA ALA A 82 -2.21 -6.18 -24.15
C ALA A 82 -3.12 -4.95 -24.00
N THR A 83 -4.34 -5.13 -23.49
CA THR A 83 -5.29 -4.03 -23.25
C THR A 83 -4.73 -3.04 -22.23
N LEU A 84 -4.14 -3.53 -21.14
CA LEU A 84 -3.53 -2.68 -20.13
C LEU A 84 -2.40 -1.83 -20.72
N GLU A 85 -1.46 -2.44 -21.45
CA GLU A 85 -0.35 -1.71 -22.08
C GLU A 85 -0.85 -0.60 -23.01
N HIS A 86 -1.87 -0.86 -23.82
CA HIS A 86 -2.39 0.11 -24.80
C HIS A 86 -3.25 1.22 -24.17
N THR A 87 -3.91 0.95 -23.05
CA THR A 87 -4.90 1.87 -22.48
C THR A 87 -4.42 2.59 -21.22
N ARG A 88 -3.34 2.12 -20.59
CA ARG A 88 -2.79 2.67 -19.33
C ARG A 88 -2.63 4.20 -19.33
N PRO A 89 -2.12 4.87 -20.38
CA PRO A 89 -1.98 6.33 -20.37
C PRO A 89 -3.32 7.08 -20.29
N ARG A 90 -4.42 6.44 -20.71
CA ARG A 90 -5.77 7.05 -20.74
C ARG A 90 -6.59 6.67 -19.52
N THR A 91 -6.47 5.43 -19.05
CA THR A 91 -7.33 4.89 -17.98
C THR A 91 -6.71 5.00 -16.59
N GLY A 92 -5.37 5.12 -16.50
CA GLY A 92 -4.66 5.06 -15.23
C GLY A 92 -4.70 3.69 -14.54
N ILE A 93 -5.21 2.65 -15.20
CA ILE A 93 -5.22 1.29 -14.67
C ILE A 93 -3.81 0.71 -14.82
N THR A 94 -3.20 0.34 -13.70
CA THR A 94 -1.77 -0.03 -13.67
C THR A 94 -1.51 -1.47 -13.24
N SER A 95 -2.54 -2.21 -12.83
CA SER A 95 -2.39 -3.60 -12.39
C SER A 95 -3.54 -4.47 -12.90
N GLN A 96 -3.24 -5.76 -13.08
CA GLN A 96 -4.24 -6.78 -13.42
C GLN A 96 -5.34 -6.84 -12.36
N GLN A 97 -4.98 -6.75 -11.07
CA GLN A 97 -5.96 -6.76 -9.98
C GLN A 97 -6.91 -5.57 -10.03
N GLN A 98 -6.41 -4.37 -10.35
CA GLN A 98 -7.25 -3.19 -10.51
C GLN A 98 -8.20 -3.34 -11.72
N PHE A 99 -7.69 -3.86 -12.84
CA PHE A 99 -8.50 -4.16 -14.02
C PHE A 99 -9.65 -5.12 -13.70
N ILE A 100 -9.34 -6.22 -13.03
CA ILE A 100 -10.33 -7.24 -12.64
C ILE A 100 -11.36 -6.67 -11.67
N ARG A 101 -10.95 -5.93 -10.64
CA ARG A 101 -11.89 -5.30 -9.69
C ARG A 101 -12.87 -4.34 -10.38
N ILE A 102 -12.38 -3.53 -11.31
CA ILE A 102 -13.22 -2.62 -12.09
C ILE A 102 -14.20 -3.40 -12.97
N ALA A 103 -13.72 -4.44 -13.65
CA ALA A 103 -14.58 -5.27 -14.51
C ALA A 103 -15.69 -5.96 -13.71
N ILE A 104 -15.38 -6.48 -12.52
CA ILE A 104 -16.37 -7.08 -11.60
C ILE A 104 -17.38 -6.02 -11.16
N GLU A 105 -16.93 -4.86 -10.69
CA GLU A 105 -17.83 -3.78 -10.23
C GLU A 105 -18.78 -3.32 -11.35
N GLN A 106 -18.26 -3.16 -12.57
CA GLN A 106 -19.07 -2.77 -13.73
C GLN A 106 -20.11 -3.84 -14.07
N LEU A 107 -19.73 -5.12 -14.02
CA LEU A 107 -20.66 -6.20 -14.29
C LEU A 107 -21.73 -6.32 -13.21
N CYS A 108 -21.38 -6.21 -11.92
CA CYS A 108 -22.34 -6.19 -10.82
C CYS A 108 -23.35 -5.04 -11.00
N LYS A 109 -22.88 -3.80 -11.18
CA LYS A 109 -23.77 -2.64 -11.39
C LYS A 109 -24.70 -2.81 -12.58
N ARG A 110 -24.20 -3.39 -13.67
CA ARG A 110 -25.02 -3.68 -14.84
C ARG A 110 -26.10 -4.70 -14.52
N LEU A 111 -25.75 -5.80 -13.87
CA LEU A 111 -26.72 -6.85 -13.52
C LEU A 111 -27.75 -6.37 -12.48
N GLU A 112 -27.32 -5.55 -11.52
CA GLU A 112 -28.21 -4.90 -10.54
C GLU A 112 -29.21 -3.97 -11.24
N SER A 113 -28.74 -3.18 -12.21
CA SER A 113 -29.61 -2.35 -13.06
C SER A 113 -30.58 -3.18 -13.89
N ASP A 114 -30.08 -4.24 -14.54
CA ASP A 114 -30.86 -5.05 -15.49
C ASP A 114 -31.89 -5.95 -14.79
N PHE A 115 -31.59 -6.42 -13.57
CA PHE A 115 -32.37 -7.48 -12.91
C PHE A 115 -32.81 -7.19 -11.47
N ASN A 116 -32.36 -6.09 -10.85
CA ASN A 116 -32.69 -5.75 -9.47
C ASN A 116 -33.03 -4.26 -9.26
N ASN A 117 -33.58 -3.60 -10.29
CA ASN A 117 -33.99 -2.20 -10.26
C ASN A 117 -32.86 -1.22 -9.87
N GLY A 118 -31.60 -1.58 -10.12
CA GLY A 118 -30.43 -0.79 -9.73
C GLY A 118 -30.00 -0.95 -8.27
N GLU A 119 -30.68 -1.79 -7.49
CA GLU A 119 -30.31 -2.11 -6.12
C GLU A 119 -29.33 -3.28 -6.04
N ALA A 120 -28.51 -3.32 -5.01
CA ALA A 120 -27.59 -4.43 -4.79
C ALA A 120 -28.33 -5.75 -4.49
N PHE A 121 -27.82 -6.88 -5.00
CA PHE A 121 -28.38 -8.18 -4.67
C PHE A 121 -28.17 -8.51 -3.18
N PRO A 122 -29.15 -9.18 -2.52
CA PRO A 122 -29.00 -9.59 -1.14
C PRO A 122 -27.84 -10.60 -0.99
N PRO A 123 -27.20 -10.66 0.19
CA PRO A 123 -26.17 -11.65 0.45
C PRO A 123 -26.75 -13.08 0.32
N PRO A 124 -25.93 -14.06 -0.09
CA PRO A 124 -26.39 -15.43 -0.25
C PRO A 124 -26.90 -15.99 1.08
N ALA A 125 -28.01 -16.73 1.04
CA ALA A 125 -28.70 -17.21 2.23
C ALA A 125 -27.84 -18.14 3.11
N GLN A 126 -26.82 -18.80 2.55
CA GLN A 126 -25.86 -19.67 3.23
C GLN A 126 -24.50 -19.61 2.51
N GLY A 127 -23.42 -20.09 3.15
CA GLY A 127 -22.04 -20.03 2.64
C GLY A 127 -21.82 -20.85 1.36
N VAL A 128 -22.31 -20.34 0.23
CA VAL A 128 -22.08 -20.90 -1.10
C VAL A 128 -20.57 -20.90 -1.36
N ASN A 129 -20.00 -22.08 -1.61
CA ASN A 129 -18.67 -22.19 -2.18
C ASN A 129 -18.81 -22.12 -3.70
N LEU A 130 -18.35 -21.02 -4.28
CA LEU A 130 -18.27 -20.76 -5.73
C LEU A 130 -16.83 -20.95 -6.21
#